data_AF-A0A7V7ECA7-F1
#
_entry.id   AF-A0A7V7ECA7-F1
#
_cell.length_a   1.000
_cell.length_b   1.000
_cell.length_c   1.000
_cell.angle_alpha   90.00
_cell.angle_beta   90.00
_cell.angle_gamma   90.00
#
_symmetry.space_group_name_H-M   'P 1'
#
loop_
_entity.id
_entity.type
_entity.pdbx_description
1 polymer ?
#
loop_
_entity_poly.entity_id
_entity_poly.type
_entity_poly.pdbx_seq_one_letter_code
_entity_poly.pdbx_strand_id
1 'polypeptide(L)'
;ERGGIVRLPVGTYAVRGHLEIPRYVTLEGVWTSPVAWEEGKGTVLLAYEGKGREAGPAFITLNDSATLKGVTVFYPEQTGDPVEAYPWCISGAGGRGRGDVAVLDCLLVNPFQGIDLGSRPCARHYVRGVYGFPLRRGLFVDQCFDVGRIENVHFWPFWWGCEHRREVRDFVMAHGEAFVFAMTDWQYVLNTFCWGYHVGYRFTENGRGVCNGNFVGIAADGCNVCVLVDNCAAYGVLITNGQFVAIYGDKPTQVVVKPTHSGTVQFNNCAFWGPCHQCARLEGKGFVSFHQCHFLEWNPSRVQAPCIQADAGTVSVNGCRFAKAAESIALGAEVRGGAITGNLFGRVGAVRVSEGAHAVVEANAYEAPAEDPEAGSTLIGVLGPGVVIEGDWWDFAGRGTYSGLAYFSVPRGVPAAFTWNLATIQPGAYALSAWIPKWVPPVREAGRAIYTIHHTKGEETVEVVQSEHAEQWTPLGQFLLDKNSHVVLTNVESGTVIADCLLLTKAPHGGCQPTG
;
A
#
# COMPACT_ATOMS: atom_id res chain seq x y z
N GLU A 1 22.92 18.01 41.35
CA GLU A 1 23.59 17.55 40.12
C GLU A 1 23.74 18.76 39.19
N ARG A 2 24.89 18.94 38.52
CA ARG A 2 25.16 20.10 37.64
C ARG A 2 25.02 19.79 36.14
N GLY A 3 24.77 18.52 35.77
CA GLY A 3 24.76 18.07 34.38
C GLY A 3 26.14 18.06 33.72
N GLY A 4 26.19 17.86 32.41
CA GLY A 4 27.42 17.91 31.62
C GLY A 4 27.38 17.10 30.32
N ILE A 5 28.48 17.10 29.58
CA ILE A 5 28.64 16.31 28.35
C ILE A 5 29.78 15.29 28.57
N VAL A 6 29.47 14.02 28.36
CA VAL A 6 30.45 12.93 28.24
C VAL A 6 30.68 12.70 26.75
N ARG A 7 31.91 12.89 26.26
CA ARG A 7 32.25 12.71 24.84
C ARG A 7 32.94 11.38 24.58
N LEU A 8 32.46 10.66 23.58
CA LEU A 8 33.10 9.47 23.03
C LEU A 8 33.69 9.83 21.66
N PRO A 9 35.02 9.69 21.46
CA PRO A 9 35.61 9.88 20.14
C PRO A 9 35.16 8.76 19.18
N VAL A 10 35.58 8.88 17.92
CA VAL A 10 35.43 7.80 16.93
C VAL A 10 36.11 6.54 17.45
N GLY A 11 35.40 5.42 17.39
CA GLY A 11 35.89 4.15 17.91
C GLY A 11 34.79 3.14 18.16
N THR A 12 35.18 1.89 18.40
CA THR A 12 34.28 0.79 18.71
C THR A 12 34.44 0.39 20.16
N TYR A 13 33.36 0.49 20.94
CA TYR A 13 33.34 0.31 22.38
C TYR A 13 32.52 -0.93 22.73
N ALA A 14 33.17 -1.95 23.27
CA ALA A 14 32.47 -3.12 23.82
C ALA A 14 31.82 -2.76 25.16
N VAL A 15 30.49 -2.82 25.22
CA VAL A 15 29.72 -2.60 26.43
C VAL A 15 29.10 -3.92 26.86
N ARG A 16 29.63 -4.47 27.96
CA ARG A 16 29.21 -5.76 28.55
C ARG A 16 28.22 -5.61 29.70
N GLY A 17 27.67 -4.41 29.84
CA GLY A 17 26.77 -3.98 30.89
C GLY A 17 25.65 -3.11 30.31
N HIS A 18 24.92 -2.44 31.19
CA HIS A 18 23.99 -1.37 30.85
C HIS A 18 24.66 0.01 30.98
N LEU A 19 24.22 0.97 30.16
CA LEU A 19 24.58 2.38 30.30
C LEU A 19 23.42 3.15 30.92
N GLU A 20 23.65 3.76 32.07
CA GLU A 20 22.72 4.71 32.68
C GLU A 20 23.25 6.13 32.45
N ILE A 21 22.50 6.93 31.68
CA ILE A 21 22.82 8.33 31.46
C ILE A 21 22.11 9.14 32.55
N PRO A 22 22.84 9.80 33.47
CA PRO A 22 22.25 10.51 34.59
C PRO A 22 21.44 11.74 34.16
N ARG A 23 20.71 12.30 35.12
CA ARG A 23 19.95 13.53 34.89
C ARG A 23 20.86 14.65 34.41
N TYR A 24 20.36 15.44 33.46
CA TYR A 24 21.06 16.61 32.91
C TYR A 24 22.38 16.28 32.17
N VAL A 25 22.63 15.02 31.83
CA VAL A 25 23.85 14.58 31.14
C VAL A 25 23.57 14.26 29.68
N THR A 26 24.46 14.71 28.80
CA THR A 26 24.54 14.27 27.41
C THR A 26 25.67 13.25 27.25
N LEU A 27 25.39 12.08 26.68
CA LEU A 27 26.41 11.21 26.08
C LEU A 27 26.49 11.54 24.59
N GLU A 28 27.62 12.09 24.15
CA GLU A 28 27.82 12.57 22.78
C GLU A 28 28.95 11.78 22.09
N GLY A 29 28.60 11.06 21.03
CA GLY A 29 29.55 10.43 20.10
C GLY A 29 29.81 11.29 18.86
N VAL A 30 30.50 10.68 17.88
CA VAL A 30 30.76 11.25 16.56
C VAL A 30 29.96 10.46 15.51
N TRP A 31 29.01 11.13 14.87
CA TRP A 31 28.19 10.60 13.78
C TRP A 31 27.93 11.70 12.75
N THR A 32 28.17 11.42 11.47
CA THR A 32 28.04 12.39 10.38
C THR A 32 26.77 12.19 9.56
N SER A 33 26.37 10.94 9.35
CA SER A 33 25.23 10.53 8.54
C SER A 33 24.87 9.09 8.87
N PRO A 34 23.63 8.63 8.60
CA PRO A 34 23.32 7.22 8.69
C PRO A 34 24.19 6.48 7.67
N VAL A 35 24.77 5.36 8.09
CA VAL A 35 25.57 4.50 7.21
C VAL A 35 24.88 3.15 7.12
N ALA A 36 24.13 2.95 6.04
CA ALA A 36 23.59 1.64 5.71
C ALA A 36 24.73 0.66 5.52
N TRP A 37 24.58 -0.55 6.08
CA TRP A 37 25.43 -1.69 5.76
C TRP A 37 26.92 -1.56 6.13
N GLU A 38 27.29 -0.50 6.85
CA GLU A 38 28.63 -0.32 7.41
C GLU A 38 28.52 0.11 8.89
N GLU A 39 28.12 -0.82 9.75
CA GLU A 39 27.88 -0.60 11.19
C GLU A 39 29.09 -0.10 12.00
N GLY A 40 30.29 -0.05 11.41
CA GLY A 40 31.55 0.29 12.05
C GLY A 40 31.99 1.77 12.01
N LYS A 41 31.16 2.70 11.50
CA LYS A 41 31.55 4.11 11.33
C LYS A 41 31.16 4.98 12.52
N GLY A 42 32.03 5.94 12.85
CA GLY A 42 31.81 6.90 13.93
C GLY A 42 32.05 6.30 15.32
N THR A 43 31.27 6.75 16.30
CA THR A 43 31.24 6.15 17.63
C THR A 43 30.27 4.98 17.66
N VAL A 44 30.79 3.77 17.84
CA VAL A 44 30.02 2.51 17.82
C VAL A 44 30.00 1.88 19.21
N LEU A 45 28.81 1.62 19.74
CA LEU A 45 28.58 0.88 20.98
C LEU A 45 28.17 -0.55 20.62
N LEU A 46 28.98 -1.54 20.99
CA LEU A 46 28.65 -2.95 20.84
C LEU A 46 27.92 -3.43 22.10
N ALA A 47 26.66 -3.81 21.96
CA ALA A 47 25.82 -4.31 23.03
C ALA A 47 25.92 -5.84 23.15
N TYR A 48 26.44 -6.33 24.28
CA TYR A 48 26.63 -7.76 24.56
C TYR A 48 25.73 -8.31 25.69
N GLU A 49 24.88 -7.50 26.30
CA GLU A 49 24.01 -7.92 27.41
C GLU A 49 22.55 -8.07 26.97
N GLY A 50 21.80 -8.94 27.67
CA GLY A 50 20.35 -9.06 27.54
C GLY A 50 19.86 -10.10 26.52
N LYS A 51 20.75 -10.84 25.86
CA LYS A 51 20.38 -11.91 24.91
C LYS A 51 19.39 -12.89 25.54
N GLY A 52 18.32 -13.19 24.83
CA GLY A 52 17.23 -14.08 25.26
C GLY A 52 16.27 -13.48 26.30
N ARG A 53 16.37 -12.18 26.64
CA ARG A 53 15.60 -11.56 27.74
C ARG A 53 14.89 -10.27 27.30
N GLU A 54 13.75 -10.37 26.64
CA GLU A 54 13.00 -9.19 26.19
C GLU A 54 12.57 -8.24 27.32
N ALA A 55 12.11 -8.78 28.45
CA ALA A 55 11.64 -7.99 29.59
C ALA A 55 12.79 -7.52 30.53
N GLY A 56 14.04 -7.61 30.07
CA GLY A 56 15.20 -7.19 30.86
C GLY A 56 15.39 -5.67 30.93
N PRO A 57 16.35 -5.21 31.73
CA PRO A 57 16.81 -3.82 31.71
C PRO A 57 17.29 -3.38 30.32
N ALA A 58 16.96 -2.14 29.94
CA ALA A 58 17.37 -1.57 28.66
C ALA A 58 18.90 -1.45 28.55
N PHE A 59 19.44 -1.56 27.34
CA PHE A 59 20.89 -1.37 27.11
C PHE A 59 21.33 0.05 27.51
N ILE A 60 20.58 1.07 27.10
CA ILE A 60 20.78 2.47 27.49
C ILE A 60 19.53 2.97 28.20
N THR A 61 19.68 3.50 29.42
CA THR A 61 18.62 4.18 30.16
C THR A 61 18.88 5.68 30.23
N LEU A 62 17.90 6.48 29.84
CA LEU A 62 17.94 7.95 29.89
C LEU A 62 17.17 8.48 31.08
N ASN A 63 17.85 9.03 32.08
CA ASN A 63 17.17 9.73 33.17
C ASN A 63 16.62 11.09 32.72
N ASP A 64 15.82 11.72 33.58
CA ASP A 64 15.19 13.01 33.30
C ASP A 64 16.20 14.09 32.89
N SER A 65 15.91 14.80 31.81
CA SER A 65 16.78 15.75 31.10
C SER A 65 18.09 15.16 30.55
N ALA A 66 18.15 13.84 30.29
CA ALA A 66 19.30 13.20 29.66
C ALA A 66 19.20 13.22 28.12
N THR A 67 20.36 13.20 27.46
CA THR A 67 20.46 13.13 26.00
C THR A 67 21.45 12.06 25.56
N LEU A 68 21.04 11.23 24.61
CA LEU A 68 21.96 10.41 23.80
C LEU A 68 22.10 11.06 22.43
N LYS A 69 23.35 11.27 21.98
CA LYS A 69 23.62 11.92 20.69
C LYS A 69 24.77 11.25 19.94
N GLY A 70 24.60 11.04 18.64
CA GLY A 70 25.74 10.79 17.75
C GLY A 70 26.38 9.42 17.90
N VAL A 71 25.61 8.37 18.19
CA VAL A 71 26.14 7.00 18.36
C VAL A 71 25.48 6.00 17.42
N THR A 72 26.25 5.01 17.01
CA THR A 72 25.76 3.76 16.42
C THR A 72 25.69 2.70 17.52
N VAL A 73 24.56 1.98 17.62
CA VAL A 73 24.42 0.82 18.50
C VAL A 73 24.26 -0.43 17.66
N PHE A 74 25.12 -1.42 17.91
CA PHE A 74 25.12 -2.70 17.20
C PHE A 74 25.13 -3.86 18.20
N TYR A 75 24.36 -4.91 17.91
CA TYR A 75 24.27 -6.14 18.70
C TYR A 75 24.99 -7.27 17.94
N PRO A 76 26.27 -7.56 18.25
CA PRO A 76 27.04 -8.52 17.46
C PRO A 76 26.56 -9.97 17.59
N GLU A 77 25.85 -10.29 18.68
CA GLU A 77 25.34 -11.63 18.97
C GLU A 77 23.93 -11.88 18.45
N GLN A 78 23.31 -10.88 17.82
CA GLN A 78 22.10 -11.02 17.02
C GLN A 78 22.49 -11.46 15.61
N THR A 79 22.44 -12.77 15.36
CA THR A 79 22.79 -13.38 14.07
C THR A 79 21.62 -13.45 13.10
N GLY A 80 20.39 -13.36 13.62
CA GLY A 80 19.15 -13.42 12.84
C GLY A 80 18.64 -14.83 12.56
N ASP A 81 19.36 -15.85 13.00
CA ASP A 81 18.99 -17.26 12.91
C ASP A 81 19.32 -18.00 14.23
N PRO A 82 18.34 -18.16 15.14
CA PRO A 82 17.04 -17.49 15.12
C PRO A 82 17.17 -15.99 15.41
N VAL A 83 16.10 -15.23 15.20
CA VAL A 83 16.03 -13.85 15.72
C VAL A 83 15.94 -13.89 17.24
N GLU A 84 16.96 -13.36 17.89
CA GLU A 84 17.12 -13.43 19.35
C GLU A 84 16.39 -12.29 20.05
N ALA A 85 15.73 -12.58 21.17
CA ALA A 85 15.08 -11.55 21.97
C ALA A 85 16.12 -10.71 22.74
N TYR A 86 15.95 -9.39 22.78
CA TYR A 86 16.72 -8.46 23.61
C TYR A 86 15.80 -7.43 24.28
N PRO A 87 16.21 -6.83 25.40
CA PRO A 87 15.57 -5.65 25.96
C PRO A 87 15.51 -4.48 24.98
N TRP A 88 14.80 -3.43 25.38
CA TRP A 88 14.89 -2.12 24.74
C TRP A 88 16.35 -1.66 24.62
N CYS A 89 16.74 -1.23 23.42
CA CYS A 89 18.05 -0.64 23.19
C CYS A 89 18.17 0.68 23.95
N ILE A 90 17.14 1.52 23.89
CA ILE A 90 17.06 2.78 24.61
C ILE A 90 15.71 2.81 25.34
N SER A 91 15.72 3.16 26.63
CA SER A 91 14.51 3.42 27.40
C SER A 91 14.64 4.70 28.19
N GLY A 92 13.62 5.55 28.15
CA GLY A 92 13.49 6.65 29.10
C GLY A 92 13.23 6.10 30.50
N ALA A 93 13.72 6.80 31.53
CA ALA A 93 13.39 6.55 32.94
C ALA A 93 12.45 7.63 33.48
N GLY A 94 11.53 8.10 32.65
CA GLY A 94 10.56 9.11 33.02
C GLY A 94 9.69 8.66 34.20
N GLY A 95 9.72 9.45 35.28
CA GLY A 95 8.92 9.22 36.48
C GLY A 95 7.69 10.14 36.52
N ARG A 96 6.54 9.57 36.92
CA ARG A 96 5.28 10.32 37.16
C ARG A 96 4.79 11.17 35.97
N GLY A 97 5.04 10.73 34.73
CA GLY A 97 4.53 11.43 33.54
C GLY A 97 5.22 12.75 33.21
N ARG A 98 6.49 12.94 33.62
CA ARG A 98 7.23 14.20 33.42
C ARG A 98 8.62 14.03 32.80
N GLY A 99 8.97 12.86 32.27
CA GLY A 99 10.32 12.62 31.74
C GLY A 99 10.63 13.47 30.51
N ASP A 100 11.75 14.18 30.56
CA ASP A 100 12.30 14.95 29.44
C ASP A 100 13.56 14.23 28.92
N VAL A 101 13.52 13.59 27.76
CA VAL A 101 14.69 12.85 27.23
C VAL A 101 14.88 13.14 25.75
N ALA A 102 16.13 13.10 25.29
CA ALA A 102 16.44 13.26 23.88
C ALA A 102 17.31 12.13 23.31
N VAL A 103 16.98 11.70 22.10
CA VAL A 103 17.77 10.75 21.28
C VAL A 103 17.99 11.39 19.93
N LEU A 104 19.24 11.75 19.64
CA LEU A 104 19.60 12.60 18.52
C LEU A 104 20.65 11.93 17.63
N ASP A 105 20.42 11.90 16.33
CA ASP A 105 21.45 11.58 15.33
C ASP A 105 22.13 10.22 15.62
N CYS A 106 21.32 9.17 15.75
CA CYS A 106 21.77 7.83 16.16
C CYS A 106 21.42 6.77 15.10
N LEU A 107 22.23 5.72 15.02
CA LEU A 107 21.96 4.53 14.21
C LEU A 107 21.77 3.29 15.10
N LEU A 108 20.60 2.67 15.05
CA LEU A 108 20.26 1.46 15.80
C LEU A 108 20.27 0.26 14.84
N VAL A 109 21.41 -0.39 14.68
CA VAL A 109 21.66 -1.30 13.56
C VAL A 109 20.70 -2.49 13.54
N ASN A 110 20.64 -3.27 14.61
CA ASN A 110 19.86 -4.51 14.67
C ASN A 110 19.30 -4.84 16.08
N PRO A 111 18.86 -3.86 16.89
CA PRO A 111 18.26 -4.20 18.18
C PRO A 111 16.97 -5.00 17.99
N PHE A 112 16.63 -5.87 18.93
CA PHE A 112 15.31 -6.49 18.94
C PHE A 112 14.21 -5.44 19.19
N GLN A 113 14.47 -4.54 20.14
CA GLN A 113 13.57 -3.44 20.49
C GLN A 113 14.35 -2.12 20.47
N GLY A 114 13.85 -1.10 19.78
CA GLY A 114 14.54 0.17 19.57
C GLY A 114 14.43 1.11 20.78
N ILE A 115 13.37 1.93 20.81
CA ILE A 115 13.21 3.02 21.78
C ILE A 115 11.89 2.88 22.55
N ASP A 116 11.97 2.87 23.88
CA ASP A 116 10.81 2.88 24.78
C ASP A 116 10.70 4.20 25.55
N LEU A 117 9.61 4.91 25.29
CA LEU A 117 9.23 6.17 25.96
C LEU A 117 7.90 6.03 26.71
N GLY A 118 7.36 4.81 26.77
CA GLY A 118 6.01 4.53 27.26
C GLY A 118 5.98 3.73 28.57
N SER A 119 6.85 2.72 28.71
CA SER A 119 6.88 1.88 29.91
C SER A 119 7.25 2.68 31.16
N ARG A 120 8.09 3.71 30.97
CA ARG A 120 8.42 4.75 31.95
C ARG A 120 8.18 6.12 31.29
N PRO A 121 7.00 6.74 31.50
CA PRO A 121 6.47 7.76 30.61
C PRO A 121 7.34 9.03 30.48
N CYS A 122 7.64 9.41 29.24
CA CYS A 122 8.44 10.60 28.89
C CYS A 122 7.60 11.61 28.11
N ALA A 123 7.04 12.60 28.81
CA ALA A 123 6.01 13.50 28.28
C ALA A 123 6.52 14.54 27.27
N ARG A 124 7.80 14.95 27.33
CA ARG A 124 8.40 15.90 26.36
C ARG A 124 9.65 15.30 25.73
N HIS A 125 9.56 14.03 25.36
CA HIS A 125 10.62 13.35 24.63
C HIS A 125 10.92 14.06 23.30
N TYR A 126 12.19 14.06 22.91
CA TYR A 126 12.64 14.56 21.62
C TYR A 126 13.52 13.54 20.90
N VAL A 127 12.96 12.88 19.89
CA VAL A 127 13.68 11.91 19.06
C VAL A 127 13.88 12.52 17.68
N ARG A 128 15.14 12.70 17.26
CA ARG A 128 15.43 13.26 15.94
C ARG A 128 16.59 12.58 15.24
N GLY A 129 16.45 12.33 13.94
CA GLY A 129 17.55 11.83 13.12
C GLY A 129 17.99 10.43 13.53
N VAL A 130 17.04 9.59 13.94
CA VAL A 130 17.31 8.21 14.33
C VAL A 130 17.05 7.28 13.16
N TYR A 131 18.03 6.46 12.84
CA TYR A 131 17.96 5.47 11.78
C TYR A 131 18.14 4.08 12.39
N GLY A 132 17.66 3.03 11.75
CA GLY A 132 17.96 1.67 12.22
C GLY A 132 17.04 0.58 11.70
N PHE A 133 17.30 -0.65 12.16
CA PHE A 133 16.45 -1.80 11.88
C PHE A 133 16.04 -2.55 13.17
N PRO A 134 15.20 -1.94 14.03
CA PRO A 134 14.64 -2.67 15.16
C PRO A 134 13.77 -3.84 14.69
N LEU A 135 14.02 -5.05 15.19
CA LEU A 135 13.44 -6.28 14.61
C LEU A 135 12.01 -6.58 15.09
N ARG A 136 11.61 -6.11 16.27
CA ARG A 136 10.27 -6.32 16.82
C ARG A 136 9.49 -5.03 17.08
N ARG A 137 10.04 -4.10 17.86
CA ARG A 137 9.40 -2.80 18.14
C ARG A 137 10.37 -1.68 17.90
N GLY A 138 10.05 -0.74 17.01
CA GLY A 138 10.93 0.36 16.66
C GLY A 138 10.93 1.48 17.69
N LEU A 139 9.79 2.15 17.84
CA LEU A 139 9.60 3.21 18.82
C LEU A 139 8.22 3.05 19.46
N PHE A 140 8.18 3.08 20.80
CA PHE A 140 6.95 3.00 21.56
C PHE A 140 6.74 4.25 22.43
N VAL A 141 5.61 4.92 22.23
CA VAL A 141 5.15 6.04 23.07
C VAL A 141 3.86 5.65 23.77
N ASP A 142 3.82 5.93 25.06
CA ASP A 142 2.64 5.77 25.88
C ASP A 142 2.68 6.75 27.06
N GLN A 143 1.51 7.07 27.62
CA GLN A 143 1.31 7.97 28.75
C GLN A 143 2.07 9.30 28.60
N CYS A 144 2.12 9.82 27.37
CA CYS A 144 2.71 11.10 27.06
C CYS A 144 1.68 12.19 27.40
N PHE A 145 1.72 12.74 28.62
CA PHE A 145 0.75 13.75 29.10
C PHE A 145 1.10 15.21 28.73
N ASP A 146 2.00 15.37 27.78
CA ASP A 146 2.50 16.64 27.23
C ASP A 146 2.98 16.36 25.79
N VAL A 147 3.59 17.34 25.14
CA VAL A 147 3.89 17.32 23.71
C VAL A 147 5.24 16.69 23.40
N GLY A 148 5.22 15.39 23.05
CA GLY A 148 6.36 14.67 22.49
C GLY A 148 6.65 15.00 21.01
N ARG A 149 7.92 14.90 20.60
CA ARG A 149 8.38 15.19 19.23
C ARG A 149 9.26 14.07 18.67
N ILE A 150 8.90 13.59 17.48
CA ILE A 150 9.63 12.56 16.74
C ILE A 150 9.81 13.07 15.30
N GLU A 151 11.06 13.30 14.90
CA GLU A 151 11.39 14.02 13.66
C GLU A 151 12.47 13.28 12.86
N ASN A 152 12.27 13.05 11.56
CA ASN A 152 13.27 12.45 10.68
C ASN A 152 13.78 11.09 11.21
N VAL A 153 12.86 10.21 11.61
CA VAL A 153 13.17 8.85 12.08
C VAL A 153 12.89 7.85 10.96
N HIS A 154 13.87 7.03 10.62
CA HIS A 154 13.82 6.15 9.46
C HIS A 154 14.19 4.71 9.85
N PHE A 155 13.20 3.82 9.89
CA PHE A 155 13.40 2.40 10.17
C PHE A 155 13.40 1.55 8.90
N TRP A 156 14.57 1.07 8.52
CA TRP A 156 14.82 0.35 7.28
C TRP A 156 15.95 -0.67 7.51
N PRO A 157 16.12 -1.71 6.68
CA PRO A 157 17.18 -2.73 6.80
C PRO A 157 18.64 -2.22 6.75
N PHE A 158 19.06 -1.40 7.72
CA PHE A 158 20.41 -0.84 7.85
C PHE A 158 21.47 -1.90 8.17
N TRP A 159 21.07 -3.09 8.63
CA TRP A 159 21.96 -4.16 9.05
C TRP A 159 22.52 -4.95 7.86
N TRP A 160 23.85 -5.03 7.76
CA TRP A 160 24.50 -5.74 6.65
C TRP A 160 24.05 -7.19 6.47
N GLY A 161 23.66 -7.54 5.25
CA GLY A 161 23.29 -8.89 4.83
C GLY A 161 21.94 -9.37 5.37
N CYS A 162 21.17 -8.53 6.06
CA CYS A 162 19.86 -8.95 6.59
C CYS A 162 18.83 -9.20 5.49
N GLU A 163 19.00 -8.57 4.33
CA GLU A 163 18.23 -8.81 3.10
C GLU A 163 18.38 -10.24 2.56
N HIS A 164 19.49 -10.91 2.89
CA HIS A 164 19.76 -12.30 2.51
C HIS A 164 19.34 -13.30 3.60
N ARG A 165 18.89 -12.83 4.78
CA ARG A 165 18.44 -13.66 5.91
C ARG A 165 16.92 -13.77 5.88
N ARG A 166 16.43 -14.90 5.37
CA ARG A 166 14.99 -15.19 5.28
C ARG A 166 14.33 -15.11 6.66
N GLU A 167 14.97 -15.67 7.66
CA GLU A 167 14.50 -15.76 9.05
C GLU A 167 14.26 -14.37 9.65
N VAL A 168 15.16 -13.41 9.39
CA VAL A 168 15.02 -12.02 9.83
C VAL A 168 13.84 -11.35 9.13
N ARG A 169 13.77 -11.42 7.80
CA ARG A 169 12.68 -10.80 7.04
C ARG A 169 11.32 -11.37 7.44
N ASP A 170 11.23 -12.69 7.53
CA ASP A 170 9.98 -13.39 7.85
C ASP A 170 9.55 -13.09 9.30
N PHE A 171 10.49 -13.00 10.24
CA PHE A 171 10.22 -12.56 11.62
C PHE A 171 9.69 -11.12 11.67
N VAL A 172 10.36 -10.17 11.02
CA VAL A 172 9.95 -8.74 11.03
C VAL A 172 8.58 -8.58 10.34
N MET A 173 8.31 -9.35 9.28
CA MET A 173 7.01 -9.35 8.60
C MET A 173 5.89 -9.98 9.44
N ALA A 174 6.22 -10.89 10.36
CA ALA A 174 5.25 -11.53 11.25
C ALA A 174 5.02 -10.76 12.56
N HIS A 175 6.02 -10.01 13.05
CA HIS A 175 6.04 -9.48 14.41
C HIS A 175 6.47 -8.01 14.55
N GLY A 176 7.04 -7.42 13.50
CA GLY A 176 7.63 -6.09 13.54
C GLY A 176 6.58 -4.97 13.55
N GLU A 177 6.64 -4.10 14.55
CA GLU A 177 5.88 -2.85 14.65
C GLU A 177 6.85 -1.66 14.69
N ALA A 178 6.88 -0.83 13.64
CA ALA A 178 7.89 0.22 13.53
C ALA A 178 7.62 1.38 14.51
N PHE A 179 6.41 1.93 14.51
CA PHE A 179 6.00 3.03 15.40
C PHE A 179 4.69 2.67 16.10
N VAL A 180 4.71 2.67 17.43
CA VAL A 180 3.54 2.33 18.27
C VAL A 180 3.21 3.51 19.18
N PHE A 181 1.99 4.01 19.05
CA PHE A 181 1.45 5.12 19.83
C PHE A 181 0.23 4.62 20.62
N ALA A 182 0.35 4.58 21.94
CA ALA A 182 -0.77 4.35 22.85
C ALA A 182 -1.32 5.71 23.34
N MET A 183 -1.43 5.94 24.65
CA MET A 183 -1.91 7.22 25.16
C MET A 183 -0.90 8.34 24.90
N THR A 184 -1.30 9.36 24.13
CA THR A 184 -0.50 10.56 23.91
C THR A 184 -1.39 11.79 23.86
N ASP A 185 -0.96 12.87 24.50
CA ASP A 185 -1.55 14.21 24.42
C ASP A 185 -0.76 15.05 23.42
N TRP A 186 -1.30 15.21 22.21
CA TRP A 186 -0.72 16.05 21.15
C TRP A 186 0.69 15.66 20.70
N GLN A 187 0.86 14.42 20.25
CA GLN A 187 2.12 13.99 19.63
C GLN A 187 2.44 14.81 18.38
N TYR A 188 3.72 15.16 18.16
CA TYR A 188 4.22 15.62 16.86
C TYR A 188 5.13 14.55 16.26
N VAL A 189 4.77 14.09 15.07
CA VAL A 189 5.56 13.17 14.26
C VAL A 189 5.76 13.80 12.88
N LEU A 190 7.02 14.00 12.49
CA LEU A 190 7.38 14.70 11.27
C LEU A 190 8.41 13.90 10.47
N ASN A 191 8.13 13.65 9.20
CA ASN A 191 9.06 13.04 8.24
C ASN A 191 9.63 11.70 8.71
N THR A 192 8.78 10.81 9.22
CA THR A 192 9.21 9.46 9.61
C THR A 192 8.92 8.45 8.51
N PHE A 193 9.74 7.41 8.42
CA PHE A 193 9.61 6.37 7.41
C PHE A 193 9.87 4.99 8.02
N CYS A 194 9.15 3.97 7.55
CA CYS A 194 9.53 2.58 7.77
C CYS A 194 9.39 1.71 6.52
N TRP A 195 10.19 0.63 6.45
CA TRP A 195 10.09 -0.36 5.39
C TRP A 195 10.11 -1.81 5.90
N GLY A 196 9.23 -2.65 5.35
CA GLY A 196 9.32 -4.11 5.52
C GLY A 196 8.82 -4.65 6.87
N TYR A 197 7.97 -3.90 7.56
CA TYR A 197 7.40 -4.28 8.87
C TYR A 197 6.03 -4.94 8.75
N HIS A 198 5.64 -5.77 9.72
CA HIS A 198 4.25 -6.22 9.84
C HIS A 198 3.30 -5.01 9.91
N VAL A 199 3.57 -4.09 10.85
CA VAL A 199 2.83 -2.83 11.02
C VAL A 199 3.79 -1.64 10.98
N GLY A 200 3.49 -0.66 10.13
CA GLY A 200 4.24 0.60 10.08
C GLY A 200 3.91 1.50 11.28
N TYR A 201 2.70 2.04 11.32
CA TYR A 201 2.19 2.89 12.38
C TYR A 201 1.01 2.23 13.07
N ARG A 202 1.10 2.02 14.39
CA ARG A 202 0.01 1.50 15.20
C ARG A 202 -0.49 2.55 16.20
N PHE A 203 -1.78 2.83 16.15
CA PHE A 203 -2.50 3.66 17.12
C PHE A 203 -3.36 2.77 17.99
N THR A 204 -3.05 2.68 19.28
CA THR A 204 -3.64 1.69 20.18
C THR A 204 -4.17 2.30 21.48
N GLU A 205 -4.91 1.49 22.24
CA GLU A 205 -5.43 1.81 23.56
C GLU A 205 -4.82 0.85 24.59
N ASN A 206 -4.47 1.35 25.77
CA ASN A 206 -3.86 0.53 26.81
C ASN A 206 -4.54 0.67 28.20
N GLY A 207 -5.84 0.96 28.21
CA GLY A 207 -6.62 1.17 29.44
C GLY A 207 -6.29 2.45 30.21
N ARG A 208 -5.25 3.20 29.82
CA ARG A 208 -4.93 4.53 30.36
C ARG A 208 -5.43 5.66 29.47
N GLY A 209 -5.46 5.43 28.16
CA GLY A 209 -6.00 6.36 27.18
C GLY A 209 -5.68 5.95 25.75
N VAL A 210 -5.81 6.91 24.85
CA VAL A 210 -5.68 6.74 23.40
C VAL A 210 -4.83 7.86 22.81
N CYS A 211 -4.35 7.66 21.58
CA CYS A 211 -3.50 8.62 20.88
C CYS A 211 -4.31 9.80 20.31
N ASN A 212 -3.75 11.01 20.42
CA ASN A 212 -3.93 12.07 19.43
C ASN A 212 -2.60 12.74 19.04
N GLY A 213 -2.60 13.38 17.88
CA GLY A 213 -1.44 14.14 17.43
C GLY A 213 -1.44 14.49 15.95
N ASN A 214 -0.34 15.15 15.55
CA ASN A 214 -0.02 15.56 14.20
C ASN A 214 1.02 14.61 13.61
N PHE A 215 0.71 14.03 12.45
CA PHE A 215 1.54 13.06 11.74
C PHE A 215 1.75 13.56 10.32
N VAL A 216 2.84 14.29 10.11
CA VAL A 216 3.08 15.03 8.86
C VAL A 216 4.27 14.43 8.12
N GLY A 217 4.08 14.10 6.85
CA GLY A 217 5.16 13.51 6.04
C GLY A 217 5.53 12.09 6.48
N ILE A 218 4.61 11.33 7.08
CA ILE A 218 4.87 9.96 7.54
C ILE A 218 4.71 8.96 6.40
N ALA A 219 5.55 7.91 6.37
CA ALA A 219 5.53 6.94 5.29
C ALA A 219 5.83 5.50 5.75
N ALA A 220 5.16 4.53 5.14
CA ALA A 220 5.34 3.11 5.42
C ALA A 220 5.23 2.27 4.15
N ASP A 221 6.35 1.66 3.76
CA ASP A 221 6.48 0.92 2.50
C ASP A 221 6.78 -0.56 2.74
N GLY A 222 6.30 -1.43 1.86
CA GLY A 222 6.52 -2.87 1.98
C GLY A 222 5.97 -3.45 3.29
N CYS A 223 4.99 -2.81 3.93
CA CYS A 223 4.36 -3.36 5.13
C CYS A 223 3.29 -4.40 4.79
N ASN A 224 2.86 -5.18 5.78
CA ASN A 224 1.56 -5.86 5.69
C ASN A 224 0.42 -4.88 5.96
N VAL A 225 0.55 -4.07 7.02
CA VAL A 225 -0.34 -2.95 7.31
C VAL A 225 0.47 -1.67 7.52
N CYS A 226 0.23 -0.64 6.71
CA CYS A 226 0.97 0.62 6.84
C CYS A 226 0.49 1.42 8.05
N VAL A 227 -0.83 1.54 8.24
CA VAL A 227 -1.47 2.23 9.36
C VAL A 227 -2.54 1.33 9.98
N LEU A 228 -2.33 0.94 11.23
CA LEU A 228 -3.28 0.18 12.04
C LEU A 228 -3.84 1.07 13.14
N VAL A 229 -5.15 1.27 13.15
CA VAL A 229 -5.86 2.02 14.19
C VAL A 229 -6.74 1.05 14.97
N ASP A 230 -6.31 0.70 16.18
CA ASP A 230 -7.17 -0.01 17.14
C ASP A 230 -8.16 1.00 17.75
N ASN A 231 -7.68 2.14 18.23
CA ASN A 231 -8.50 3.26 18.72
C ASN A 231 -7.69 4.57 18.72
N CYS A 232 -8.36 5.71 18.77
CA CYS A 232 -7.74 7.03 18.90
C CYS A 232 -8.72 8.01 19.59
N ALA A 233 -8.26 9.20 19.93
CA ALA A 233 -9.11 10.21 20.56
C ALA A 233 -10.08 10.87 19.56
N ALA A 234 -11.15 11.49 20.09
CA ALA A 234 -12.12 12.22 19.28
C ALA A 234 -11.54 13.48 18.60
N TYR A 235 -10.55 14.13 19.22
CA TYR A 235 -9.81 15.25 18.65
C TYR A 235 -8.76 14.82 17.60
N GLY A 236 -8.42 13.52 17.58
CA GLY A 236 -8.01 12.82 16.36
C GLY A 236 -6.52 12.57 16.13
N VAL A 237 -6.28 11.64 15.22
CA VAL A 237 -5.00 11.38 14.57
C VAL A 237 -5.01 12.08 13.22
N LEU A 238 -4.17 13.10 13.07
CA LEU A 238 -4.17 14.02 11.93
C LEU A 238 -2.98 13.70 11.01
N ILE A 239 -3.22 12.89 9.97
CA ILE A 239 -2.21 12.44 9.02
C ILE A 239 -2.25 13.34 7.78
N THR A 240 -1.14 14.01 7.48
CA THR A 240 -1.03 14.92 6.34
C THR A 240 0.24 14.63 5.53
N ASN A 241 0.14 14.67 4.21
CA ASN A 241 1.28 14.43 3.29
C ASN A 241 1.92 13.04 3.48
N GLY A 242 1.12 12.02 3.75
CA GLY A 242 1.61 10.65 3.96
C GLY A 242 1.77 9.84 2.68
N GLN A 243 2.61 8.81 2.72
CA GLN A 243 2.75 7.80 1.67
C GLN A 243 2.62 6.39 2.26
N PHE A 244 1.74 5.56 1.69
CA PHE A 244 1.51 4.21 2.21
C PHE A 244 1.54 3.17 1.08
N VAL A 245 2.30 2.08 1.29
CA VAL A 245 2.51 1.01 0.30
C VAL A 245 2.56 -0.34 1.01
N ALA A 246 1.44 -1.06 0.98
CA ALA A 246 1.37 -2.42 1.51
C ALA A 246 1.62 -3.43 0.40
N ILE A 247 2.55 -4.37 0.63
CA ILE A 247 3.03 -5.29 -0.42
C ILE A 247 3.02 -6.76 0.04
N TYR A 248 3.41 -7.03 1.29
CA TYR A 248 3.71 -8.38 1.75
C TYR A 248 2.64 -8.95 2.70
N GLY A 249 2.57 -10.28 2.78
CA GLY A 249 1.57 -11.04 3.55
C GLY A 249 0.33 -11.43 2.74
N ASP A 250 -0.64 -12.11 3.37
CA ASP A 250 -1.78 -12.71 2.65
C ASP A 250 -2.75 -11.67 2.05
N LYS A 251 -3.03 -10.61 2.81
CA LYS A 251 -3.93 -9.52 2.43
C LYS A 251 -3.33 -8.18 2.84
N PRO A 252 -2.26 -7.70 2.16
CA PRO A 252 -1.65 -6.43 2.50
C PRO A 252 -2.67 -5.30 2.38
N THR A 253 -2.88 -4.54 3.45
CA THR A 253 -3.87 -3.45 3.50
C THR A 253 -3.21 -2.18 4.04
N GLN A 254 -3.28 -1.08 3.31
CA GLN A 254 -2.52 0.12 3.69
C GLN A 254 -3.08 0.76 4.97
N VAL A 255 -4.40 0.87 5.12
CA VAL A 255 -5.07 1.41 6.31
C VAL A 255 -6.07 0.40 6.85
N VAL A 256 -5.93 0.01 8.11
CA VAL A 256 -6.89 -0.83 8.83
C VAL A 256 -7.37 -0.09 10.07
N VAL A 257 -8.67 0.22 10.12
CA VAL A 257 -9.33 0.79 11.29
C VAL A 257 -10.24 -0.27 11.91
N LYS A 258 -9.92 -0.70 13.12
CA LYS A 258 -10.57 -1.82 13.80
C LYS A 258 -11.97 -1.46 14.33
N PRO A 259 -12.82 -2.46 14.66
CA PRO A 259 -14.15 -2.23 15.24
C PRO A 259 -14.15 -1.45 16.57
N THR A 260 -13.05 -1.52 17.32
CA THR A 260 -12.84 -0.80 18.58
C THR A 260 -12.70 0.72 18.40
N HIS A 261 -12.41 1.19 17.18
CA HIS A 261 -12.19 2.60 16.91
C HIS A 261 -13.47 3.42 17.10
N SER A 262 -13.37 4.48 17.90
CA SER A 262 -14.46 5.42 18.18
C SER A 262 -14.09 6.90 18.03
N GLY A 263 -12.80 7.19 17.80
CA GLY A 263 -12.26 8.55 17.64
C GLY A 263 -12.34 9.10 16.22
N THR A 264 -11.37 9.93 15.88
CA THR A 264 -11.26 10.61 14.58
C THR A 264 -9.91 10.32 13.93
N VAL A 265 -9.91 9.83 12.70
CA VAL A 265 -8.69 9.67 11.89
C VAL A 265 -8.86 10.44 10.59
N GLN A 266 -7.89 11.30 10.27
CA GLN A 266 -7.95 12.13 9.07
C GLN A 266 -6.69 11.93 8.23
N PHE A 267 -6.89 11.65 6.94
CA PHE A 267 -5.85 11.59 5.93
C PHE A 267 -6.04 12.77 4.97
N ASN A 268 -5.05 13.65 4.89
CA ASN A 268 -5.06 14.80 3.99
C ASN A 268 -3.85 14.77 3.05
N ASN A 269 -4.08 14.93 1.75
CA ASN A 269 -3.02 14.95 0.74
C ASN A 269 -2.07 13.72 0.82
N CYS A 270 -2.64 12.52 0.98
CA CYS A 270 -1.87 11.28 1.10
C CYS A 270 -1.87 10.48 -0.21
N ALA A 271 -0.79 9.73 -0.44
CA ALA A 271 -0.64 8.84 -1.59
C ALA A 271 -0.70 7.36 -1.15
N PHE A 272 -1.50 6.58 -1.89
CA PHE A 272 -1.74 5.15 -1.66
C PHE A 272 -1.43 4.39 -2.95
N TRP A 273 -0.42 3.51 -2.94
CA TRP A 273 0.01 2.75 -4.13
C TRP A 273 0.60 1.38 -3.79
N GLY A 274 0.97 0.60 -4.80
CA GLY A 274 1.54 -0.74 -4.66
C GLY A 274 0.51 -1.87 -4.80
N PRO A 275 0.96 -3.13 -4.94
CA PRO A 275 0.11 -4.30 -5.15
C PRO A 275 -0.62 -4.74 -3.86
N CYS A 276 -1.28 -3.80 -3.16
CA CYS A 276 -2.04 -4.11 -1.95
C CYS A 276 -3.36 -4.84 -2.27
N HIS A 277 -3.87 -5.62 -1.32
CA HIS A 277 -5.22 -6.18 -1.43
C HIS A 277 -6.29 -5.06 -1.44
N GLN A 278 -6.17 -4.10 -0.53
CA GLN A 278 -7.05 -2.94 -0.37
C GLN A 278 -6.25 -1.74 0.15
N CYS A 279 -6.70 -0.51 -0.16
CA CYS A 279 -6.09 0.68 0.43
C CYS A 279 -6.62 0.93 1.85
N ALA A 280 -7.93 0.81 2.08
CA ALA A 280 -8.50 1.06 3.40
C ALA A 280 -9.63 0.09 3.75
N ARG A 281 -9.59 -0.48 4.96
CA ARG A 281 -10.71 -1.20 5.59
C ARG A 281 -11.08 -0.52 6.91
N LEU A 282 -12.32 -0.07 7.01
CA LEU A 282 -12.83 0.76 8.10
C LEU A 282 -14.00 0.07 8.79
N GLU A 283 -13.74 -0.53 9.96
CA GLU A 283 -14.72 -1.33 10.71
C GLU A 283 -15.23 -0.60 11.97
N GLY A 284 -14.62 0.53 12.30
CA GLY A 284 -14.89 1.29 13.53
C GLY A 284 -16.14 2.17 13.49
N LYS A 285 -16.60 2.61 14.65
CA LYS A 285 -17.77 3.49 14.84
C LYS A 285 -17.44 4.98 14.82
N GLY A 286 -16.15 5.33 14.86
CA GLY A 286 -15.68 6.71 14.84
C GLY A 286 -15.82 7.39 13.47
N PHE A 287 -15.06 8.48 13.28
CA PHE A 287 -14.98 9.22 12.03
C PHE A 287 -13.66 8.94 11.32
N VAL A 288 -13.72 8.64 10.02
CA VAL A 288 -12.53 8.52 9.17
C VAL A 288 -12.70 9.39 7.93
N SER A 289 -11.70 10.21 7.59
CA SER A 289 -11.73 11.00 6.36
C SER A 289 -10.51 10.83 5.48
N PHE A 290 -10.75 10.87 4.18
CA PHE A 290 -9.74 11.02 3.13
C PHE A 290 -10.04 12.29 2.35
N HIS A 291 -9.10 13.22 2.36
CA HIS A 291 -9.22 14.51 1.67
C HIS A 291 -8.01 14.72 0.76
N GLN A 292 -8.24 15.06 -0.51
CA GLN A 292 -7.18 15.30 -1.50
C GLN A 292 -6.18 14.14 -1.65
N CYS A 293 -6.64 12.90 -1.45
CA CYS A 293 -5.78 11.71 -1.52
C CYS A 293 -5.71 11.13 -2.95
N HIS A 294 -4.61 10.47 -3.26
CA HIS A 294 -4.38 9.75 -4.52
C HIS A 294 -4.30 8.25 -4.30
N PHE A 295 -5.24 7.50 -4.88
CA PHE A 295 -5.28 6.04 -4.85
C PHE A 295 -4.90 5.48 -6.22
N LEU A 296 -3.67 4.99 -6.35
CA LEU A 296 -3.12 4.54 -7.64
C LEU A 296 -3.41 3.07 -7.91
N GLU A 297 -3.22 2.20 -6.90
CA GLU A 297 -3.24 0.75 -7.06
C GLU A 297 -3.90 0.08 -5.86
N TRP A 298 -4.69 -0.97 -6.14
CA TRP A 298 -5.26 -1.91 -5.18
C TRP A 298 -5.72 -3.17 -5.92
N ASN A 299 -5.95 -4.27 -5.19
CA ASN A 299 -6.50 -5.52 -5.69
C ASN A 299 -5.77 -6.08 -6.95
N PRO A 300 -4.52 -6.55 -6.81
CA PRO A 300 -3.77 -7.13 -7.93
C PRO A 300 -4.33 -8.51 -8.34
N SER A 301 -4.97 -9.25 -7.42
CA SER A 301 -5.31 -10.68 -7.57
C SER A 301 -6.75 -10.96 -8.00
N ARG A 302 -7.52 -9.94 -8.42
CA ARG A 302 -8.94 -10.07 -8.86
C ARG A 302 -9.91 -10.64 -7.80
N VAL A 303 -9.53 -10.63 -6.52
CA VAL A 303 -10.48 -10.85 -5.41
C VAL A 303 -11.27 -9.54 -5.31
N GLN A 304 -12.55 -9.49 -5.70
CA GLN A 304 -13.39 -8.27 -5.78
C GLN A 304 -13.39 -7.43 -4.48
N ALA A 305 -12.33 -6.68 -4.24
CA ALA A 305 -12.12 -5.86 -3.06
C ALA A 305 -12.08 -4.39 -3.51
N PRO A 306 -12.92 -3.52 -2.92
CA PRO A 306 -12.89 -2.09 -3.21
C PRO A 306 -11.60 -1.47 -2.69
N CYS A 307 -11.22 -0.31 -3.23
CA CYS A 307 -10.09 0.48 -2.71
C CYS A 307 -10.32 0.84 -1.23
N ILE A 308 -11.50 1.38 -0.93
CA ILE A 308 -11.96 1.74 0.42
C ILE A 308 -13.20 0.90 0.74
N GLN A 309 -13.16 0.14 1.82
CA GLN A 309 -14.30 -0.53 2.40
C GLN A 309 -14.62 0.11 3.74
N ALA A 310 -15.80 0.70 3.88
CA ALA A 310 -16.31 1.21 5.15
C ALA A 310 -17.51 0.39 5.59
N ASP A 311 -17.36 -0.41 6.64
CA ASP A 311 -18.40 -1.31 7.12
C ASP A 311 -19.35 -0.60 8.11
N ALA A 312 -18.84 0.38 8.86
CA ALA A 312 -19.60 1.10 9.89
C ALA A 312 -19.12 2.56 10.08
N GLY A 313 -19.81 3.30 10.95
CA GLY A 313 -19.35 4.60 11.44
C GLY A 313 -19.63 5.74 10.46
N THR A 314 -18.79 6.78 10.51
CA THR A 314 -18.92 7.97 9.66
C THR A 314 -17.68 8.12 8.80
N VAL A 315 -17.87 8.28 7.49
CA VAL A 315 -16.79 8.35 6.51
C VAL A 315 -16.95 9.56 5.59
N SER A 316 -15.85 10.26 5.34
CA SER A 316 -15.80 11.33 4.34
C SER A 316 -14.69 11.06 3.33
N VAL A 317 -15.02 11.05 2.05
CA VAL A 317 -14.06 10.90 0.95
C VAL A 317 -14.29 12.07 0.00
N ASN A 318 -13.36 13.02 0.02
CA ASN A 318 -13.53 14.27 -0.71
C ASN A 318 -12.28 14.67 -1.49
N GLY A 319 -12.47 15.15 -2.72
CA GLY A 319 -11.36 15.66 -3.54
C GLY A 319 -10.32 14.60 -3.91
N CYS A 320 -10.64 13.30 -3.82
CA CYS A 320 -9.68 12.22 -4.04
C CYS A 320 -9.68 11.76 -5.50
N ARG A 321 -8.55 11.22 -5.96
CA ARG A 321 -8.41 10.56 -7.27
C ARG A 321 -8.25 9.06 -7.10
N PHE A 322 -9.04 8.28 -7.85
CA PHE A 322 -8.96 6.83 -7.93
C PHE A 322 -8.55 6.42 -9.35
N ALA A 323 -7.30 5.99 -9.53
CA ALA A 323 -6.73 5.81 -10.86
C ALA A 323 -7.18 4.54 -11.58
N LYS A 324 -7.68 3.52 -10.87
CA LYS A 324 -8.14 2.27 -11.51
C LYS A 324 -9.62 2.35 -11.91
N ALA A 325 -9.93 1.79 -13.07
CA ALA A 325 -11.30 1.48 -13.52
C ALA A 325 -11.88 0.26 -12.77
N ALA A 326 -11.95 0.33 -11.44
CA ALA A 326 -12.43 -0.75 -10.58
C ALA A 326 -13.38 -0.22 -9.50
N GLU A 327 -13.97 -1.14 -8.72
CA GLU A 327 -14.71 -0.74 -7.53
C GLU A 327 -13.79 0.05 -6.58
N SER A 328 -14.16 1.29 -6.28
CA SER A 328 -13.36 2.22 -5.50
C SER A 328 -13.84 2.30 -4.07
N ILE A 329 -15.15 2.43 -3.83
CA ILE A 329 -15.68 2.63 -2.48
C ILE A 329 -16.87 1.70 -2.26
N ALA A 330 -16.87 0.94 -1.17
CA ALA A 330 -18.04 0.22 -0.68
C ALA A 330 -18.44 0.72 0.70
N LEU A 331 -19.70 1.11 0.86
CA LEU A 331 -20.31 1.52 2.13
C LEU A 331 -21.27 0.43 2.63
N GLY A 332 -20.99 -0.12 3.80
CA GLY A 332 -21.80 -1.13 4.48
C GLY A 332 -23.05 -0.55 5.15
N ALA A 333 -24.01 -1.42 5.49
CA ALA A 333 -25.30 -1.03 6.04
C ALA A 333 -25.20 -0.25 7.37
N GLU A 334 -24.14 -0.45 8.15
CA GLU A 334 -23.92 0.21 9.45
C GLU A 334 -23.20 1.58 9.31
N VAL A 335 -22.99 2.07 8.08
CA VAL A 335 -22.49 3.42 7.83
C VAL A 335 -23.61 4.42 8.11
N ARG A 336 -23.48 5.16 9.20
CA ARG A 336 -24.47 6.15 9.67
C ARG A 336 -24.32 7.54 9.04
N GLY A 337 -23.23 7.76 8.31
CA GLY A 337 -22.98 9.03 7.62
C GLY A 337 -21.80 8.91 6.65
N GLY A 338 -22.09 8.83 5.36
CA GLY A 338 -21.09 8.85 4.28
C GLY A 338 -21.19 10.14 3.47
N ALA A 339 -20.08 10.83 3.25
CA ALA A 339 -19.99 11.96 2.32
C ALA A 339 -18.93 11.67 1.26
N ILE A 340 -19.37 11.34 0.04
CA ILE A 340 -18.49 10.98 -1.08
C ILE A 340 -18.65 12.03 -2.18
N THR A 341 -17.81 13.06 -2.16
CA THR A 341 -18.00 14.26 -2.99
C THR A 341 -16.73 14.79 -3.63
N GLY A 342 -16.82 15.39 -4.82
CA GLY A 342 -15.67 16.05 -5.46
C GLY A 342 -14.54 15.10 -5.89
N ASN A 343 -14.81 13.79 -6.01
CA ASN A 343 -13.79 12.80 -6.36
C ASN A 343 -13.72 12.58 -7.87
N LEU A 344 -12.55 12.12 -8.35
CA LEU A 344 -12.32 11.66 -9.71
C LEU A 344 -12.12 10.13 -9.71
N PHE A 345 -13.07 9.39 -10.29
CA PHE A 345 -13.04 7.93 -10.33
C PHE A 345 -12.63 7.39 -11.70
N GLY A 346 -11.97 6.23 -11.75
CA GLY A 346 -11.61 5.58 -13.00
C GLY A 346 -12.78 4.95 -13.79
N ARG A 347 -14.00 4.91 -13.23
CA ARG A 347 -15.21 4.42 -13.94
C ARG A 347 -16.52 4.88 -13.30
N VAL A 348 -17.60 4.91 -14.08
CA VAL A 348 -18.97 5.03 -13.56
C VAL A 348 -19.31 3.81 -12.68
N GLY A 349 -20.11 4.01 -11.63
CA GLY A 349 -20.48 2.93 -10.70
C GLY A 349 -19.30 2.43 -9.85
N ALA A 350 -18.30 3.28 -9.60
CA ALA A 350 -17.17 2.98 -8.73
C ALA A 350 -17.53 2.98 -7.22
N VAL A 351 -18.71 3.47 -6.86
CA VAL A 351 -19.19 3.53 -5.47
C VAL A 351 -20.39 2.61 -5.29
N ARG A 352 -20.30 1.67 -4.35
CA ARG A 352 -21.41 0.82 -3.89
C ARG A 352 -21.89 1.30 -2.53
N VAL A 353 -23.21 1.50 -2.41
CA VAL A 353 -23.87 1.86 -1.16
C VAL A 353 -24.85 0.75 -0.81
N SER A 354 -24.67 0.12 0.34
CA SER A 354 -25.53 -0.97 0.80
C SER A 354 -26.88 -0.43 1.28
N GLU A 355 -27.92 -1.25 1.19
CA GLU A 355 -29.22 -0.94 1.81
C GLU A 355 -29.03 -0.74 3.33
N GLY A 356 -29.62 0.33 3.87
CA GLY A 356 -29.44 0.74 5.28
C GLY A 356 -28.33 1.77 5.52
N ALA A 357 -27.37 1.92 4.60
CA ALA A 357 -26.34 2.93 4.72
C ALA A 357 -26.90 4.35 4.50
N HIS A 358 -26.49 5.30 5.34
CA HIS A 358 -26.82 6.72 5.19
C HIS A 358 -25.66 7.45 4.53
N ALA A 359 -25.74 7.71 3.23
CA ALA A 359 -24.66 8.37 2.49
C ALA A 359 -25.17 9.31 1.39
N VAL A 360 -24.38 10.35 1.12
CA VAL A 360 -24.50 11.23 -0.05
C VAL A 360 -23.33 10.94 -0.99
N VAL A 361 -23.65 10.70 -2.26
CA VAL A 361 -22.68 10.49 -3.33
C VAL A 361 -23.03 11.46 -4.47
N GLU A 362 -22.34 12.60 -4.50
CA GLU A 362 -22.66 13.69 -5.43
C GLU A 362 -21.41 14.45 -5.89
N ALA A 363 -21.54 15.25 -6.95
CA ALA A 363 -20.46 16.10 -7.45
C ALA A 363 -19.13 15.35 -7.71
N ASN A 364 -19.20 14.09 -8.15
CA ASN A 364 -18.04 13.29 -8.53
C ASN A 364 -17.89 13.27 -10.06
N ALA A 365 -16.65 13.26 -10.54
CA ALA A 365 -16.28 13.11 -11.93
C ALA A 365 -15.71 11.71 -12.19
N TYR A 366 -15.68 11.33 -13.46
CA TYR A 366 -15.16 10.06 -13.93
C TYR A 366 -14.11 10.34 -15.00
N GLU A 367 -12.94 9.70 -14.91
CA GLU A 367 -11.98 9.75 -16.01
C GLU A 367 -12.67 9.14 -17.24
N ALA A 368 -12.63 9.89 -18.35
CA ALA A 368 -13.30 9.48 -19.57
C ALA A 368 -12.83 8.07 -19.95
N PRO A 369 -13.73 7.13 -20.24
CA PRO A 369 -13.32 5.93 -20.96
C PRO A 369 -12.61 6.40 -22.25
N ALA A 370 -11.64 5.63 -22.73
CA ALA A 370 -11.34 5.69 -24.16
C ALA A 370 -12.68 5.46 -24.87
N GLU A 371 -13.25 6.51 -25.48
CA GLU A 371 -14.59 6.61 -26.08
C GLU A 371 -15.54 5.46 -25.78
N ASP A 372 -16.48 5.63 -24.83
CA ASP A 372 -17.59 4.70 -24.64
C ASP A 372 -18.30 4.48 -25.99
N PRO A 373 -18.59 3.24 -26.40
CA PRO A 373 -19.20 3.01 -27.69
C PRO A 373 -20.68 3.42 -27.67
N GLU A 374 -21.18 3.87 -28.83
CA GLU A 374 -22.53 4.42 -29.00
C GLU A 374 -23.63 3.57 -28.33
N ALA A 375 -24.69 4.24 -27.86
CA ALA A 375 -25.84 3.63 -27.21
C ALA A 375 -26.40 2.45 -28.04
N GLY A 376 -26.46 1.26 -27.45
CA GLY A 376 -26.85 0.01 -28.14
C GLY A 376 -25.68 -0.91 -28.51
N SER A 377 -24.44 -0.54 -28.16
CA SER A 377 -23.27 -1.40 -28.33
C SER A 377 -22.98 -2.28 -27.11
N THR A 378 -22.48 -3.50 -27.37
CA THR A 378 -22.06 -4.48 -26.36
C THR A 378 -20.56 -4.68 -26.46
N LEU A 379 -19.84 -4.44 -25.37
CA LEU A 379 -18.40 -4.70 -25.28
C LEU A 379 -18.16 -6.11 -24.72
N ILE A 380 -17.26 -6.87 -25.34
CA ILE A 380 -16.81 -8.18 -24.84
C ILE A 380 -15.29 -8.14 -24.71
N GLY A 381 -14.80 -8.05 -23.47
CA GLY A 381 -13.37 -8.00 -23.18
C GLY A 381 -12.72 -9.39 -23.12
N VAL A 382 -11.41 -9.41 -22.83
CA VAL A 382 -10.63 -10.65 -22.62
C VAL A 382 -10.89 -11.35 -21.29
N LEU A 383 -11.61 -10.72 -20.36
CA LEU A 383 -11.88 -11.27 -19.03
C LEU A 383 -13.39 -11.46 -18.85
N GLY A 384 -13.88 -12.67 -19.08
CA GLY A 384 -15.30 -13.00 -18.89
C GLY A 384 -15.57 -14.50 -19.00
N PRO A 385 -16.72 -14.99 -18.50
CA PRO A 385 -17.07 -16.42 -18.50
C PRO A 385 -17.22 -17.02 -19.91
N GLY A 386 -17.34 -16.18 -20.94
CA GLY A 386 -17.37 -16.59 -22.34
C GLY A 386 -16.00 -16.67 -23.00
N VAL A 387 -14.89 -16.37 -22.31
CA VAL A 387 -13.56 -16.39 -22.90
C VAL A 387 -12.93 -17.78 -22.76
N VAL A 388 -12.43 -18.33 -23.86
CA VAL A 388 -11.65 -19.59 -23.89
C VAL A 388 -10.28 -19.29 -24.49
N ILE A 389 -9.22 -19.69 -23.79
CA ILE A 389 -7.83 -19.43 -24.17
C ILE A 389 -7.14 -20.78 -24.40
N GLU A 390 -6.59 -20.97 -25.59
CA GLU A 390 -5.83 -22.16 -25.97
C GLU A 390 -4.40 -21.76 -26.37
N GLY A 391 -3.40 -22.45 -25.83
CA GLY A 391 -1.99 -22.13 -26.03
C GLY A 391 -1.43 -21.11 -25.02
N ASP A 392 -0.13 -20.81 -25.15
CA ASP A 392 0.63 -20.00 -24.19
C ASP A 392 0.48 -18.50 -24.47
N TRP A 393 -0.63 -17.92 -24.04
CA TRP A 393 -0.84 -16.46 -24.06
C TRP A 393 -0.25 -15.80 -22.81
N TRP A 394 0.46 -14.69 -23.00
CA TRP A 394 0.97 -13.84 -21.91
C TRP A 394 -0.02 -12.71 -21.63
N ASP A 395 -0.37 -12.49 -20.36
CA ASP A 395 -1.27 -11.41 -19.94
C ASP A 395 -0.50 -10.17 -19.45
N PHE A 396 -1.03 -8.99 -19.80
CA PHE A 396 -0.46 -7.70 -19.41
C PHE A 396 -1.54 -6.79 -18.83
N ALA A 397 -1.30 -6.25 -17.63
CA ALA A 397 -2.24 -5.36 -16.95
C ALA A 397 -2.01 -3.87 -17.27
N GLY A 398 -3.10 -3.14 -17.53
CA GLY A 398 -3.25 -1.75 -17.08
C GLY A 398 -2.58 -0.59 -17.83
N ARG A 399 -1.97 -0.76 -19.02
CA ARG A 399 -1.56 0.41 -19.84
C ARG A 399 -1.95 0.22 -21.32
N GLY A 400 -2.78 1.12 -21.85
CA GLY A 400 -3.13 1.19 -23.28
C GLY A 400 -4.24 0.24 -23.75
N THR A 401 -4.94 -0.44 -22.84
CA THR A 401 -6.08 -1.32 -23.16
C THR A 401 -7.40 -0.57 -23.12
N TYR A 402 -8.35 -0.99 -23.96
CA TYR A 402 -9.70 -0.38 -23.95
C TYR A 402 -10.50 -0.80 -22.72
N SER A 403 -10.41 -2.07 -22.31
CA SER A 403 -11.08 -2.54 -21.09
C SER A 403 -10.52 -1.92 -19.81
N GLY A 404 -9.32 -1.33 -19.84
CA GLY A 404 -8.59 -0.91 -18.64
C GLY A 404 -8.18 -2.07 -17.72
N LEU A 405 -8.40 -3.33 -18.13
CA LEU A 405 -8.21 -4.52 -17.31
C LEU A 405 -6.94 -5.28 -17.72
N ALA A 406 -6.92 -5.86 -18.92
CA ALA A 406 -5.78 -6.63 -19.44
C ALA A 406 -5.85 -6.77 -20.97
N TYR A 407 -4.73 -7.08 -21.60
CA TYR A 407 -4.66 -7.68 -22.93
C TYR A 407 -3.81 -8.96 -22.87
N PHE A 408 -4.00 -9.86 -23.83
CA PHE A 408 -3.19 -11.06 -23.99
C PHE A 408 -2.35 -10.96 -25.25
N SER A 409 -1.14 -11.49 -25.23
CA SER A 409 -0.31 -11.58 -26.44
C SER A 409 0.27 -12.97 -26.60
N VAL A 410 0.39 -13.43 -27.84
CA VAL A 410 1.09 -14.66 -28.20
C VAL A 410 2.27 -14.35 -29.13
N PRO A 411 3.48 -14.85 -28.84
CA PRO A 411 4.63 -14.67 -29.71
C PRO A 411 4.44 -15.27 -31.11
N ARG A 412 5.24 -14.77 -32.06
CA ARG A 412 5.29 -15.29 -33.42
C ARG A 412 5.56 -16.80 -33.43
N GLY A 413 4.76 -17.54 -34.21
CA GLY A 413 4.99 -18.96 -34.49
C GLY A 413 4.60 -19.92 -33.37
N VAL A 414 3.95 -19.44 -32.30
CA VAL A 414 3.40 -20.27 -31.23
C VAL A 414 1.92 -20.52 -31.51
N PRO A 415 1.48 -21.73 -31.90
CA PRO A 415 0.08 -22.00 -32.19
C PRO A 415 -0.80 -21.70 -30.96
N ALA A 416 -1.75 -20.79 -31.12
CA ALA A 416 -2.66 -20.41 -30.04
C ALA A 416 -3.98 -19.86 -30.60
N ALA A 417 -5.05 -20.00 -29.82
CA ALA A 417 -6.37 -19.48 -30.14
C ALA A 417 -6.96 -18.73 -28.94
N PHE A 418 -7.66 -17.63 -29.21
CA PHE A 418 -8.38 -16.84 -28.21
C PHE A 418 -9.83 -16.67 -28.65
N THR A 419 -10.76 -17.23 -27.89
CA THR A 419 -12.17 -17.29 -28.27
C THR A 419 -13.02 -16.42 -27.37
N TRP A 420 -13.83 -15.55 -27.97
CA TRP A 420 -14.91 -14.83 -27.31
C TRP A 420 -16.26 -15.47 -27.65
N ASN A 421 -16.88 -16.17 -26.69
CA ASN A 421 -18.26 -16.67 -26.81
C ASN A 421 -19.26 -15.55 -26.54
N LEU A 422 -20.20 -15.34 -27.46
CA LEU A 422 -21.15 -14.23 -27.43
C LEU A 422 -22.44 -14.57 -26.67
N ALA A 423 -22.37 -15.45 -25.67
CA ALA A 423 -23.54 -16.07 -25.03
C ALA A 423 -24.55 -15.09 -24.40
N THR A 424 -24.12 -13.85 -24.14
CA THR A 424 -24.94 -12.81 -23.49
C THR A 424 -25.69 -11.91 -24.48
N ILE A 425 -25.47 -12.04 -25.79
CA ILE A 425 -26.11 -11.17 -26.78
C ILE A 425 -27.51 -11.65 -27.17
N GLN A 426 -28.35 -10.71 -27.58
CA GLN A 426 -29.64 -11.01 -28.20
C GLN A 426 -29.45 -11.32 -29.69
N PRO A 427 -30.26 -12.19 -30.30
CA PRO A 427 -30.22 -12.41 -31.74
C PRO A 427 -30.42 -11.12 -32.54
N GLY A 428 -29.59 -10.87 -33.56
CA GLY A 428 -29.70 -9.68 -34.39
C GLY A 428 -28.54 -9.48 -35.38
N ALA A 429 -28.65 -8.41 -36.18
CA ALA A 429 -27.55 -7.94 -37.01
C ALA A 429 -26.64 -7.01 -36.20
N TYR A 430 -25.33 -7.25 -36.25
CA TYR A 430 -24.33 -6.50 -35.50
C TYR A 430 -23.19 -6.09 -36.41
N ALA A 431 -22.76 -4.83 -36.30
CA ALA A 431 -21.43 -4.43 -36.73
C ALA A 431 -20.42 -4.86 -35.65
N LEU A 432 -19.44 -5.66 -36.03
CA LEU A 432 -18.41 -6.20 -35.15
C LEU A 432 -17.08 -5.48 -35.40
N SER A 433 -16.41 -5.04 -34.34
CA SER A 433 -15.07 -4.45 -34.39
C SER A 433 -14.17 -5.01 -33.29
N ALA A 434 -12.86 -4.98 -33.49
CA ALA A 434 -11.86 -5.37 -32.48
C ALA A 434 -11.00 -4.16 -32.07
N TRP A 435 -10.70 -4.05 -30.78
CA TRP A 435 -9.75 -3.05 -30.27
C TRP A 435 -8.33 -3.62 -30.29
N ILE A 436 -7.39 -2.80 -30.75
CA ILE A 436 -5.97 -3.15 -30.76
C ILE A 436 -5.23 -2.18 -29.84
N PRO A 437 -4.65 -2.64 -28.72
CA PRO A 437 -4.01 -1.75 -27.76
C PRO A 437 -2.70 -1.19 -28.30
N LYS A 438 -2.22 -0.11 -27.67
CA LYS A 438 -0.90 0.46 -27.98
C LYS A 438 0.20 -0.56 -27.70
N TRP A 439 1.13 -0.72 -28.63
CA TRP A 439 2.30 -1.60 -28.47
C TRP A 439 3.18 -1.15 -27.29
N VAL A 440 3.40 -2.05 -26.33
CA VAL A 440 4.27 -1.82 -25.17
C VAL A 440 5.46 -2.79 -25.24
N PRO A 441 6.69 -2.37 -24.89
CA PRO A 441 7.82 -3.30 -24.77
C PRO A 441 7.46 -4.51 -23.89
N PRO A 442 7.78 -5.76 -24.30
CA PRO A 442 8.80 -6.13 -25.28
C PRO A 442 8.28 -6.46 -26.70
N VAL A 443 7.02 -6.16 -27.04
CA VAL A 443 6.43 -6.55 -28.33
C VAL A 443 7.03 -5.69 -29.47
N ARG A 444 8.02 -6.21 -30.19
CA ARG A 444 8.78 -5.44 -31.19
C ARG A 444 8.25 -5.51 -32.62
N GLU A 445 7.38 -6.45 -32.97
CA GLU A 445 6.77 -6.55 -34.31
C GLU A 445 5.35 -7.14 -34.23
N ALA A 446 4.33 -6.32 -34.51
CA ALA A 446 2.95 -6.77 -34.58
C ALA A 446 2.74 -7.73 -35.75
N GLY A 447 1.97 -8.79 -35.50
CA GLY A 447 1.63 -9.78 -36.49
C GLY A 447 0.34 -9.50 -37.25
N ARG A 448 0.14 -10.30 -38.29
CA ARG A 448 -1.17 -10.53 -38.88
C ARG A 448 -1.95 -11.45 -37.94
N ALA A 449 -3.21 -11.15 -37.73
CA ALA A 449 -4.10 -11.92 -36.88
C ALA A 449 -5.35 -12.31 -37.68
N ILE A 450 -5.80 -13.55 -37.52
CA ILE A 450 -7.01 -14.04 -38.19
C ILE A 450 -8.13 -14.10 -37.16
N TYR A 451 -9.18 -13.32 -37.41
CA TYR A 451 -10.44 -13.40 -36.69
C TYR A 451 -11.39 -14.30 -37.48
N THR A 452 -11.78 -15.43 -36.91
CA THR A 452 -12.82 -16.32 -37.45
C THR A 452 -14.11 -16.04 -36.71
N ILE A 453 -15.12 -15.54 -37.42
CA ILE A 453 -16.43 -15.17 -36.88
C ILE A 453 -17.39 -16.30 -37.19
N HIS A 454 -17.84 -17.03 -36.17
CA HIS A 454 -18.91 -18.02 -36.29
C HIS A 454 -20.24 -17.33 -36.02
N HIS A 455 -21.02 -17.14 -37.09
CA HIS A 455 -22.30 -16.44 -37.09
C HIS A 455 -23.44 -17.39 -37.49
N THR A 456 -24.69 -16.92 -37.40
CA THR A 456 -25.88 -17.78 -37.61
C THR A 456 -26.02 -18.38 -39.01
N LYS A 457 -25.22 -17.92 -39.98
CA LYS A 457 -25.23 -18.37 -41.39
C LYS A 457 -24.01 -19.23 -41.76
N GLY A 458 -23.02 -19.38 -40.89
CA GLY A 458 -21.76 -20.05 -41.21
C GLY A 458 -20.58 -19.42 -40.47
N GLU A 459 -19.41 -19.51 -41.09
CA GLU A 459 -18.18 -18.90 -40.59
C GLU A 459 -17.53 -18.03 -41.67
N GLU A 460 -16.96 -16.91 -41.26
CA GLU A 460 -16.21 -15.98 -42.11
C GLU A 460 -14.89 -15.63 -41.43
N THR A 461 -13.82 -15.41 -42.21
CA THR A 461 -12.50 -15.06 -41.68
C THR A 461 -12.08 -13.66 -42.13
N VAL A 462 -11.47 -12.92 -41.21
CA VAL A 462 -10.99 -11.55 -41.42
C VAL A 462 -9.55 -11.48 -40.94
N GLU A 463 -8.64 -11.20 -41.88
CA GLU A 463 -7.22 -10.97 -41.58
C GLU A 463 -7.03 -9.50 -41.21
N VAL A 464 -6.39 -9.25 -40.07
CA VAL A 464 -6.09 -7.90 -39.55
C VAL A 464 -4.59 -7.76 -39.31
N VAL A 465 -3.98 -6.75 -39.90
CA VAL A 465 -2.58 -6.37 -39.64
C VAL A 465 -2.55 -5.46 -38.42
N GLN A 466 -2.31 -6.02 -37.23
CA GLN A 466 -2.55 -5.27 -35.99
C GLN A 466 -1.65 -4.02 -35.84
N SER A 467 -0.45 -4.00 -36.45
CA SER A 467 0.42 -2.81 -36.44
C SER A 467 -0.21 -1.57 -37.07
N GLU A 468 -1.09 -1.75 -38.04
CA GLU A 468 -1.69 -0.64 -38.81
C GLU A 468 -2.90 -0.02 -38.11
N HIS A 469 -3.35 -0.63 -37.01
CA HIS A 469 -4.60 -0.27 -36.36
C HIS A 469 -4.50 -0.10 -34.82
N ALA A 470 -3.34 0.28 -34.31
CA ALA A 470 -3.16 0.53 -32.88
C ALA A 470 -4.04 1.69 -32.38
N GLU A 471 -4.60 1.53 -31.17
CA GLU A 471 -5.42 2.50 -30.45
C GLU A 471 -6.70 2.93 -31.19
N GLN A 472 -7.27 2.06 -32.02
CA GLN A 472 -8.55 2.30 -32.71
C GLN A 472 -9.41 1.03 -32.84
N TRP A 473 -10.71 1.22 -33.01
CA TRP A 473 -11.65 0.14 -33.34
C TRP A 473 -11.49 -0.29 -34.79
N THR A 474 -11.11 -1.54 -35.01
CA THR A 474 -10.91 -2.13 -36.34
C THR A 474 -12.16 -2.91 -36.76
N PRO A 475 -12.87 -2.48 -37.82
CA PRO A 475 -14.05 -3.19 -38.28
C PRO A 475 -13.71 -4.60 -38.76
N LEU A 476 -14.44 -5.60 -38.25
CA LEU A 476 -14.38 -6.98 -38.73
C LEU A 476 -15.50 -7.26 -39.75
N GLY A 477 -16.65 -6.59 -39.64
CA GLY A 477 -17.74 -6.74 -40.61
C GLY A 477 -19.12 -6.62 -39.98
N GLN A 478 -20.15 -7.02 -40.72
CA GLN A 478 -21.53 -7.07 -40.25
C GLN A 478 -22.05 -8.49 -40.30
N PHE A 479 -22.55 -8.99 -39.18
CA PHE A 479 -22.93 -10.40 -39.03
C PHE A 479 -24.28 -10.55 -38.34
N LEU A 480 -25.01 -11.61 -38.70
CA LEU A 480 -26.18 -12.06 -37.94
C LEU A 480 -25.71 -12.97 -36.81
N LEU A 481 -25.72 -12.44 -35.58
CA LEU A 481 -25.20 -13.11 -34.40
C LEU A 481 -26.31 -13.48 -33.43
N ASP A 482 -26.08 -14.53 -32.65
CA ASP A 482 -26.94 -14.99 -31.56
C ASP A 482 -26.08 -15.50 -30.39
N LYS A 483 -26.71 -16.04 -29.34
CA LYS A 483 -26.02 -16.58 -28.16
C LYS A 483 -25.09 -17.77 -28.43
N ASN A 484 -25.17 -18.40 -29.61
CA ASN A 484 -24.30 -19.52 -29.98
C ASN A 484 -23.11 -19.07 -30.85
N SER A 485 -23.12 -17.79 -31.24
CA SER A 485 -22.05 -17.19 -32.04
C SER A 485 -20.80 -16.96 -31.19
N HIS A 486 -19.63 -17.05 -31.83
CA HIS A 486 -18.34 -16.83 -31.17
C HIS A 486 -17.30 -16.33 -32.18
N VAL A 487 -16.25 -15.68 -31.67
CA VAL A 487 -15.15 -15.16 -32.48
C VAL A 487 -13.86 -15.80 -31.99
N VAL A 488 -13.08 -16.38 -32.90
CA VAL A 488 -11.80 -17.02 -32.61
C VAL A 488 -10.68 -16.20 -33.24
N LEU A 489 -9.78 -15.68 -32.41
CA LEU A 489 -8.55 -15.04 -32.85
C LEU A 489 -7.41 -16.07 -32.86
N THR A 490 -6.75 -16.19 -33.99
CA THR A 490 -5.57 -17.04 -34.16
C THR A 490 -4.40 -16.23 -34.71
N ASN A 491 -3.19 -16.74 -34.50
CA ASN A 491 -1.99 -16.15 -35.07
C ASN A 491 -1.64 -16.75 -36.44
N VAL A 492 -0.92 -15.97 -37.25
CA VAL A 492 -0.22 -16.49 -38.42
C VAL A 492 1.29 -16.44 -38.21
N GLU A 493 2.07 -17.02 -39.14
CA GLU A 493 3.53 -17.15 -39.06
C GLU A 493 4.33 -15.82 -39.07
N SER A 494 3.68 -14.66 -38.91
CA SER A 494 4.29 -13.33 -38.87
C SER A 494 3.87 -12.54 -37.63
N GLY A 495 4.84 -12.07 -36.84
CA GLY A 495 4.71 -11.14 -35.70
C GLY A 495 3.94 -11.65 -34.47
N THR A 496 3.85 -10.82 -33.44
CA THR A 496 3.07 -11.08 -32.20
C THR A 496 1.60 -10.72 -32.42
N VAL A 497 0.69 -11.58 -31.98
CA VAL A 497 -0.76 -11.32 -32.02
C VAL A 497 -1.26 -10.94 -30.62
N ILE A 498 -2.15 -9.96 -30.56
CA ILE A 498 -2.74 -9.44 -29.33
C ILE A 498 -4.26 -9.64 -29.31
N ALA A 499 -4.81 -10.09 -28.18
CA ALA A 499 -6.23 -10.11 -27.88
C ALA A 499 -6.57 -9.03 -26.84
N ASP A 500 -7.55 -8.18 -27.13
CA ASP A 500 -8.16 -7.24 -26.16
C ASP A 500 -9.71 -7.32 -26.23
N CYS A 501 -10.39 -6.32 -26.77
CA CYS A 501 -11.86 -6.25 -26.72
C CYS A 501 -12.49 -6.41 -28.10
N LEU A 502 -13.71 -6.97 -28.11
CA LEU A 502 -14.65 -6.88 -29.22
C LEU A 502 -15.74 -5.86 -28.89
N LEU A 503 -16.20 -5.15 -29.91
CA LEU A 503 -17.34 -4.25 -29.87
C LEU A 503 -18.41 -4.73 -30.85
N LEU A 504 -19.63 -4.90 -30.34
CA LEU A 504 -20.79 -5.32 -31.10
C LEU A 504 -21.83 -4.21 -31.08
N THR A 505 -22.01 -3.50 -32.19
CA THR A 505 -23.02 -2.45 -32.32
C THR A 505 -24.23 -3.01 -33.07
N LYS A 506 -25.39 -3.06 -32.41
CA LYS A 506 -26.61 -3.62 -33.01
C LYS A 506 -27.11 -2.69 -34.13
N ALA A 507 -27.28 -3.23 -35.34
CA ALA A 507 -27.85 -2.47 -36.43
C ALA A 507 -29.34 -2.18 -36.15
N PRO A 508 -29.84 -0.95 -36.44
CA PRO A 508 -31.26 -0.66 -36.33
C PRO A 508 -32.06 -1.62 -37.23
N HIS A 509 -33.18 -2.14 -36.71
CA HIS A 509 -34.05 -3.07 -37.41
C HIS A 509 -34.48 -2.50 -38.78
N GLY A 510 -33.86 -2.94 -39.88
CA GLY A 510 -34.29 -2.51 -41.22
C GLY A 510 -33.32 -2.61 -42.40
N GLY A 511 -32.14 -3.23 -42.30
CA GLY A 511 -31.17 -3.21 -43.42
C GLY A 511 -30.34 -4.46 -43.58
N CYS A 512 -30.97 -5.58 -43.97
CA CYS A 512 -30.25 -6.71 -44.56
C CYS A 512 -30.68 -6.79 -46.03
N GLN A 513 -29.97 -6.11 -46.92
CA GLN A 513 -29.99 -6.43 -48.35
C GLN A 513 -28.77 -7.32 -48.62
N PRO A 514 -28.93 -8.52 -49.19
CA PRO A 514 -27.80 -9.33 -49.61
C PRO A 514 -27.15 -8.70 -50.84
N THR A 515 -25.87 -8.34 -50.76
CA THR A 515 -25.06 -8.14 -51.95
C THR A 515 -24.73 -9.52 -52.52
N GLY A 516 -25.19 -9.78 -53.75
CA GLY A 516 -24.86 -10.96 -54.54
C GLY A 516 -23.53 -10.83 -55.27
#